data_AF-Q8C291-F1
#
_entry.id   AF-Q8C291-F1
#
_cell.length_a   1.000
_cell.length_b   1.000
_cell.length_c   1.000
_cell.angle_alpha   90.00
_cell.angle_beta   90.00
_cell.angle_gamma   90.00
#
_symmetry.space_group_name_H-M   'P 1'
#
loop_
_entity.id
_entity.type
_entity.pdbx_description
1 polymer ?
#
loop_
_entity_poly.entity_id
_entity_poly.type
_entity_poly.pdbx_seq_one_letter_code
_entity_poly.pdbx_strand_id
1 'polypeptide(L)'
;MSKNKDDAPHELESQFILRLPPEYAATVRRAVQSGHVNLKDKLSIELHPDGRHGIVRVDRVPLAAKLVDLPCVTESLKTIDKKTFYKTADISQMLVATVDGDLYPPVEEAAATADPKA
;
A
#
# COMPACT_ATOMS: atom_id res chain seq x y z
N MET A 1 -5.51 -40.15 0.81
CA MET A 1 -4.37 -39.25 0.54
C MET A 1 -4.73 -37.88 1.11
N SER A 2 -4.40 -37.65 2.38
CA SER A 2 -4.64 -36.36 3.04
C SER A 2 -3.58 -35.37 2.55
N LYS A 3 -3.98 -34.28 1.87
CA LYS A 3 -3.04 -33.21 1.52
C LYS A 3 -2.63 -32.52 2.83
N ASN A 4 -1.38 -32.70 3.24
CA ASN A 4 -0.81 -31.96 4.36
C ASN A 4 -0.82 -30.46 4.01
N LYS A 5 -1.19 -29.61 4.97
CA LYS A 5 -1.22 -28.15 4.80
C LYS A 5 0.16 -27.54 4.51
N ASP A 6 1.24 -28.30 4.75
CA ASP A 6 2.62 -27.89 4.50
C ASP A 6 3.04 -27.94 3.02
N ASP A 7 2.19 -28.49 2.14
CA ASP A 7 2.44 -28.60 0.68
C ASP A 7 1.87 -27.40 -0.11
N ALA A 8 1.36 -26.37 0.59
CA ALA A 8 0.89 -25.14 -0.05
C ALA A 8 2.09 -24.25 -0.41
N PRO A 9 2.14 -23.68 -1.63
CA PRO A 9 3.19 -22.74 -2.00
C PRO A 9 3.26 -21.58 -1.00
N HIS A 10 4.46 -21.23 -0.55
CA HIS A 10 4.65 -20.04 0.27
C HIS A 10 4.33 -18.79 -0.56
N GLU A 11 3.31 -18.04 -0.17
CA GLU A 11 2.98 -16.76 -0.78
C GLU A 11 3.94 -15.68 -0.26
N LEU A 12 4.42 -14.83 -1.18
CA LEU A 12 5.26 -13.69 -0.82
C LEU A 12 4.42 -12.58 -0.18
N GLU A 13 4.93 -11.97 0.88
CA GLU A 13 4.28 -10.82 1.50
C GLU A 13 4.35 -9.61 0.56
N SER A 14 3.21 -9.00 0.27
CA SER A 14 3.12 -7.76 -0.52
C SER A 14 3.29 -6.54 0.38
N GLN A 15 4.27 -5.69 0.07
CA GLN A 15 4.55 -4.46 0.80
C GLN A 15 4.58 -3.26 -0.17
N PHE A 16 3.98 -2.14 0.25
CA PHE A 16 4.00 -0.87 -0.50
C PHE A 16 4.10 0.32 0.46
N ILE A 17 4.48 1.49 -0.06
CA ILE A 17 4.58 2.72 0.74
C ILE A 17 3.22 3.43 0.81
N LEU A 18 2.75 3.80 2.00
CA LEU A 18 1.62 4.71 2.16
C LEU A 18 2.13 6.14 2.43
N ARG A 19 1.76 7.10 1.57
CA ARG A 19 2.04 8.52 1.74
C ARG A 19 0.74 9.28 2.04
N LEU A 20 0.75 10.06 3.11
CA LEU A 20 -0.38 10.89 3.55
C LEU A 20 0.03 12.37 3.55
N PRO A 21 -0.95 13.30 3.48
CA PRO A 21 -0.68 14.72 3.73
C PRO A 21 -0.13 14.92 5.17
N PRO A 22 0.71 15.94 5.41
CA PRO A 22 1.48 16.07 6.65
C PRO A 22 0.66 16.00 7.94
N GLU A 23 -0.51 16.64 7.97
CA GLU A 23 -1.41 16.68 9.10
C GLU A 23 -1.99 15.29 9.44
N TYR A 24 -2.43 14.54 8.44
CA TYR A 24 -2.94 13.18 8.61
C TYR A 24 -1.80 12.20 8.93
N ALA A 25 -0.63 12.39 8.32
CA ALA A 25 0.57 11.61 8.61
C ALA A 25 0.99 11.75 10.07
N ALA A 26 0.93 12.95 10.64
CA ALA A 26 1.23 13.19 12.05
C ALA A 26 0.22 12.49 12.98
N THR A 27 -1.07 12.52 12.64
CA THR A 27 -2.12 11.81 13.38
C THR A 27 -1.92 10.31 13.36
N VAL A 28 -1.72 9.71 12.19
CA VAL A 28 -1.46 8.27 12.05
C VAL A 28 -0.16 7.87 12.75
N ARG A 29 0.90 8.68 12.64
CA ARG A 29 2.18 8.44 13.35
C ARG A 29 1.97 8.34 14.85
N ARG A 30 1.24 9.28 15.46
CA ARG A 30 0.94 9.24 16.91
C ARG A 30 0.12 7.99 17.26
N ALA A 31 -0.86 7.63 16.44
CA ALA A 31 -1.67 6.44 16.66
C ALA A 31 -0.84 5.15 16.61
N VAL A 32 0.04 4.99 15.61
CA VAL A 32 0.96 3.84 15.48
C VAL A 32 1.91 3.75 16.68
N GLN A 33 2.53 4.86 17.08
CA GLN A 33 3.46 4.89 18.21
C GLN A 33 2.78 4.54 19.54
N SER A 34 1.49 4.86 19.68
CA SER A 34 0.74 4.56 20.90
C SER A 34 0.44 3.07 21.09
N GLY A 35 0.52 2.27 20.02
CA GLY A 35 0.25 0.83 20.05
C GLY A 35 -1.21 0.45 20.38
N HIS A 36 -2.13 1.41 20.44
CA HIS A 36 -3.54 1.12 20.75
C HIS A 36 -4.21 0.32 19.63
N VAL A 37 -5.00 -0.67 20.03
CA VAL A 37 -5.74 -1.56 19.12
C VAL A 37 -6.77 -0.81 18.26
N ASN A 38 -7.15 0.41 18.65
CA ASN A 38 -8.11 1.24 17.93
C ASN A 38 -7.58 1.84 16.62
N LEU A 39 -6.30 1.63 16.26
CA LEU A 39 -5.76 2.09 14.97
C LEU A 39 -6.59 1.55 13.78
N LYS A 40 -7.09 0.32 13.88
CA LYS A 40 -7.94 -0.31 12.85
C LYS A 40 -9.23 0.47 12.56
N ASP A 41 -9.75 1.21 13.55
CA ASP A 41 -10.96 2.02 13.41
C ASP A 41 -10.64 3.44 12.91
N LYS A 42 -9.36 3.83 12.98
CA LYS A 42 -8.85 5.15 12.63
C LYS A 42 -8.22 5.21 11.24
N LEU A 43 -7.65 4.12 10.75
CA LEU A 43 -7.02 4.05 9.43
C LEU A 43 -7.63 2.91 8.63
N SER A 44 -8.22 3.22 7.48
CA SER A 44 -8.65 2.22 6.51
C SER A 44 -8.23 2.57 5.09
N ILE A 45 -8.06 1.55 4.26
CA ILE A 45 -7.67 1.66 2.86
C ILE A 45 -8.70 0.87 2.05
N GLU A 46 -9.33 1.55 1.10
CA GLU A 46 -10.22 0.97 0.11
C GLU A 46 -9.58 1.17 -1.27
N LEU A 47 -9.46 0.10 -2.06
CA LEU A 47 -8.93 0.17 -3.42
C LEU A 47 -10.08 0.01 -4.40
N HIS A 48 -10.08 0.84 -5.44
CA HIS A 48 -11.06 0.74 -6.51
C HIS A 48 -10.75 -0.46 -7.42
N PRO A 49 -11.74 -0.97 -8.18
CA PRO A 49 -11.55 -2.12 -9.07
C PRO A 49 -10.52 -1.92 -10.18
N ASP A 50 -10.18 -0.67 -10.51
CA ASP A 50 -9.16 -0.34 -11.52
C ASP A 50 -7.71 -0.61 -11.05
N GLY A 51 -7.51 -0.89 -9.75
CA GLY A 51 -6.21 -1.17 -9.15
C GLY A 51 -5.27 0.04 -9.07
N ARG A 52 -5.72 1.24 -9.46
CA ARG A 52 -4.89 2.46 -9.48
C ARG A 52 -5.43 3.57 -8.61
N HIS A 53 -6.73 3.59 -8.33
CA HIS A 53 -7.33 4.57 -7.44
C HIS A 53 -7.83 3.90 -6.15
N GLY A 54 -8.05 4.72 -5.13
CA GLY A 54 -8.60 4.26 -3.86
C GLY A 54 -8.96 5.41 -2.94
N ILE A 55 -9.41 5.05 -1.74
CA ILE A 55 -9.77 5.99 -0.68
C ILE A 55 -9.03 5.56 0.59
N VAL A 56 -8.23 6.45 1.14
CA VAL A 56 -7.62 6.27 2.47
C VAL A 56 -8.44 7.08 3.46
N ARG A 57 -8.95 6.45 4.52
CA ARG A 57 -9.69 7.15 5.57
C ARG A 57 -8.84 7.27 6.82
N VAL A 58 -8.69 8.50 7.32
CA VAL A 58 -8.01 8.80 8.59
C VAL A 58 -9.01 9.46 9.53
N ASP A 59 -9.30 8.83 10.67
CA ASP A 59 -10.37 9.22 11.59
C ASP A 59 -11.71 9.47 10.87
N ARG A 60 -12.04 8.57 9.92
CA ARG A 60 -13.22 8.61 9.03
C ARG A 60 -13.22 9.74 7.99
N VAL A 61 -12.20 10.58 7.93
CA VAL A 61 -12.04 11.60 6.89
C VAL A 61 -11.49 10.93 5.62
N PRO A 62 -12.22 10.96 4.49
CA PRO A 62 -11.77 10.33 3.25
C PRO A 62 -10.74 11.21 2.53
N LEU A 63 -9.68 10.56 2.04
CA LEU A 63 -8.64 11.15 1.20
C LEU A 63 -8.61 10.38 -0.12
N ALA A 64 -8.64 11.10 -1.24
CA ALA A 64 -8.46 10.50 -2.56
C ALA A 64 -7.06 9.90 -2.63
N ALA A 65 -6.92 8.68 -3.15
CA ALA A 65 -5.64 8.00 -3.22
C ALA A 65 -5.36 7.44 -4.62
N LYS A 66 -4.08 7.48 -5.00
CA LYS A 66 -3.58 6.94 -6.27
C LYS A 66 -2.35 6.07 -6.04
N LEU A 67 -2.37 4.87 -6.60
CA LEU A 67 -1.25 3.92 -6.58
C LEU A 67 -0.29 4.24 -7.73
N VAL A 68 0.90 4.72 -7.39
CA VAL A 68 1.95 5.06 -8.35
C VAL A 68 3.08 4.04 -8.27
N ASP A 69 3.74 3.82 -9.41
CA ASP A 69 4.92 2.98 -9.50
C ASP A 69 6.17 3.82 -9.20
N LEU A 70 7.02 3.32 -8.31
CA LEU A 70 8.28 3.96 -7.92
C LEU A 70 9.34 3.69 -8.99
N PRO A 71 10.20 4.67 -9.32
CA PRO A 71 11.23 4.50 -10.34
C PRO A 71 12.37 3.55 -9.91
N CYS A 72 12.49 3.26 -8.62
CA CYS A 72 13.54 2.42 -8.05
C CYS A 72 12.92 1.27 -7.25
N VAL A 73 13.53 0.09 -7.37
CA VAL A 73 13.24 -1.04 -6.47
C VAL A 73 13.79 -0.73 -5.09
N THR A 74 12.94 -0.81 -4.08
CA THR A 74 13.29 -0.61 -2.67
C THR A 74 13.14 -1.93 -1.94
N GLU A 75 14.20 -2.43 -1.31
CA GLU A 75 14.11 -3.64 -0.49
C GLU A 75 13.75 -3.30 0.96
N SER A 76 12.82 -4.04 1.57
CA SER A 76 12.64 -4.03 3.01
C SER A 76 13.52 -5.10 3.66
N LEU A 77 14.25 -4.72 4.70
CA LEU A 77 15.14 -5.61 5.42
C LEU A 77 14.81 -5.61 6.91
N LYS A 78 14.72 -6.81 7.51
CA LYS A 78 14.61 -6.97 8.96
C LYS A 78 15.95 -7.32 9.56
N THR A 79 16.17 -6.87 10.80
CA THR A 79 17.37 -7.17 11.58
C THR A 79 17.01 -7.29 13.06
N ILE A 80 17.82 -8.03 13.81
CA ILE A 80 17.73 -8.13 15.27
C ILE A 80 18.92 -7.43 15.94
N ASP A 81 20.11 -7.50 15.34
CA ASP A 81 21.37 -7.01 15.90
C ASP A 81 21.88 -5.70 15.24
N LYS A 82 21.18 -5.21 14.21
CA LYS A 82 21.54 -4.05 13.38
C LYS A 82 22.86 -4.23 12.62
N LYS A 83 23.32 -5.46 12.40
CA LYS A 83 24.51 -5.80 11.61
C LYS A 83 24.17 -6.76 10.48
N THR A 84 23.44 -7.83 10.80
CA THR A 84 22.94 -8.78 9.80
C THR A 84 21.51 -8.42 9.44
N PHE A 85 21.27 -8.29 8.14
CA PHE A 85 19.99 -7.88 7.58
C PHE A 85 19.46 -8.99 6.67
N TYR A 86 18.17 -9.28 6.79
CA TYR A 86 17.47 -10.29 6.00
C TYR A 86 16.40 -9.60 5.17
N LYS A 87 16.45 -9.77 3.84
CA LYS A 87 15.44 -9.25 2.92
C LYS A 87 14.07 -9.85 3.25
N THR A 88 13.03 -9.01 3.26
CA THR A 88 11.63 -9.40 3.52
C THR A 88 10.73 -9.19 2.32
N ALA A 89 10.88 -8.10 1.57
CA ALA A 89 10.09 -7.83 0.38
C ALA A 89 10.81 -6.87 -0.60
N ASP A 90 10.35 -6.88 -1.85
CA ASP A 90 10.61 -5.86 -2.85
C ASP A 90 9.44 -4.87 -2.90
N ILE A 91 9.73 -3.58 -2.82
CA ILE A 91 8.76 -2.49 -2.83
C ILE A 91 9.01 -1.64 -4.08
N SER A 92 8.01 -1.55 -4.93
CA SER A 92 8.04 -0.78 -6.18
C SER A 92 6.82 0.13 -6.36
N GLN A 93 5.97 0.25 -5.34
CA GLN A 93 4.73 1.03 -5.42
C GLN A 93 4.51 1.90 -4.18
N MET A 94 3.78 3.00 -4.38
CA MET A 94 3.37 3.91 -3.34
C MET A 94 1.91 4.35 -3.53
N LEU A 95 1.10 4.19 -2.49
CA LEU A 95 -0.25 4.74 -2.43
C LEU A 95 -0.17 6.17 -1.88
N VAL A 96 -0.44 7.15 -2.74
CA VAL A 96 -0.39 8.57 -2.41
C VAL A 96 -1.79 9.08 -2.14
N ALA A 97 -2.06 9.49 -0.90
CA ALA A 97 -3.31 10.12 -0.52
C ALA A 97 -3.19 11.66 -0.56
N THR A 98 -4.21 12.33 -1.09
CA THR A 98 -4.32 13.79 -1.17
C THR A 98 -5.62 14.29 -0.54
N VAL A 99 -5.59 15.51 -0.02
CA VAL A 99 -6.79 16.18 0.52
C VAL A 99 -7.75 16.56 -0.60
N ASP A 100 -7.17 17.10 -1.67
CA ASP A 100 -7.89 17.49 -2.88
C ASP A 100 -7.77 16.36 -3.90
N GLY A 101 -8.91 15.87 -4.40
CA GLY A 101 -8.97 14.82 -5.39
C GLY A 101 -10.36 14.21 -5.47
N ASP A 102 -10.68 13.61 -6.61
CA ASP A 102 -11.92 12.87 -6.77
C ASP A 102 -11.84 11.54 -6.01
N LEU A 103 -12.79 11.28 -5.13
CA LEU A 103 -12.88 10.02 -4.39
C LEU A 103 -13.31 8.87 -5.29
N TYR A 104 -14.06 9.16 -6.36
CA TYR A 104 -14.58 8.19 -7.31
C TYR A 104 -14.32 8.70 -8.73
N PRO A 105 -13.04 8.72 -9.16
CA PRO A 105 -12.71 9.16 -10.50
C PRO A 105 -13.43 8.27 -11.52
N PRO A 106 -13.87 8.83 -12.66
CA PRO A 106 -14.44 8.03 -13.74
C PRO A 106 -13.40 7.00 -14.19
N VAL A 107 -13.88 5.79 -14.51
CA VAL A 107 -13.02 4.72 -15.01
C VAL A 107 -12.47 5.16 -16.36
N GLU A 108 -11.19 5.56 -16.42
CA GLU A 108 -10.50 5.75 -17.68
C GLU A 108 -10.38 4.40 -18.38
N GLU A 109 -10.91 4.30 -19.61
CA GLU A 109 -10.63 3.15 -20.47
C GLU A 109 -9.12 3.01 -20.60
N ALA A 110 -8.59 1.82 -20.26
CA ALA A 110 -7.17 1.54 -20.36
C ALA A 110 -6.72 1.88 -21.79
N ALA A 111 -5.84 2.88 -21.93
CA ALA A 111 -5.22 3.20 -23.21
C ALA A 111 -4.62 1.90 -23.75
N ALA A 112 -5.14 1.45 -24.89
CA ALA A 112 -4.68 0.25 -25.57
C ALA A 112 -3.16 0.29 -25.62
N THR A 113 -2.51 -0.71 -25.03
CA THR A 113 -1.08 -0.93 -25.23
C THR A 113 -0.88 -1.20 -26.71
N ALA A 114 -0.49 -0.18 -27.45
CA ALA A 114 -0.01 -0.34 -28.81
C ALA A 114 1.31 -1.12 -28.70
N ASP A 115 1.27 -2.42 -28.92
CA ASP A 115 2.45 -3.26 -29.11
C ASP A 115 3.30 -2.67 -30.25
N PRO A 116 4.51 -2.16 -29.98
CA PRO A 116 5.43 -1.77 -31.03
C PRO A 116 6.45 -2.91 -31.17
N LYS A 117 6.11 -3.95 -31.97
CA LYS A 117 7.01 -4.75 -32.82
C LYS A 117 6.39 -6.11 -33.20
N ALA A 118 5.97 -6.20 -34.46
CA ALA A 118 6.27 -7.36 -35.31
C ALA A 118 7.51 -7.00 -36.16
#